data_AF-A0A845HP12-F1
#
_entry.id   AF-A0A845HP12-F1
#
_cell.length_a   1.000
_cell.length_b   1.000
_cell.length_c   1.000
_cell.angle_alpha   90.00
_cell.angle_beta   90.00
_cell.angle_gamma   90.00
#
_symmetry.space_group_name_H-M   'P 1'
#
loop_
_entity.id
_entity.type
_entity.pdbx_description
1 polymer ?
#
loop_
_entity_poly.entity_id
_entity_poly.type
_entity_poly.pdbx_seq_one_letter_code
_entity_poly.pdbx_strand_id
1 'polypeptide(L)'
;MKSIKFAAVALALAAIGSSNAAVITFQTGSSGAGAQASALDYRSVVDAAVVGGHTTILSSYDNVSNNSVFGTGNSDIAFKSTIDFGLSAAGTYSFRAGVDFGRGGAVFLDGQAVAVNGNDMWWNFNYNTSNGAFLINNQALSAGNHTLTIYGLEGCCDGGQQVQYAAANGNFQSFSANTLAPVPEPETYAMLLGGLALVGGYARRRNNKA
;
A
#
# COMPACT_ATOMS: atom_id res chain seq x y z
N MET A 1 36.91 -49.35 8.64
CA MET A 1 37.12 -48.05 9.32
C MET A 1 36.52 -46.94 8.46
N LYS A 2 35.56 -46.22 9.05
CA LYS A 2 35.03 -44.87 8.75
C LYS A 2 34.54 -44.56 7.32
N SER A 3 33.23 -44.66 7.17
CA SER A 3 32.42 -43.99 6.16
C SER A 3 32.44 -42.47 6.36
N ILE A 4 32.87 -41.72 5.34
CA ILE A 4 32.81 -40.25 5.33
C ILE A 4 31.48 -39.85 4.69
N LYS A 5 30.55 -39.38 5.52
CA LYS A 5 29.28 -38.78 5.06
C LYS A 5 29.56 -37.32 4.68
N PHE A 6 29.39 -36.97 3.41
CA PHE A 6 29.36 -35.57 2.98
C PHE A 6 27.99 -34.98 3.30
N ALA A 7 27.93 -34.11 4.31
CA ALA A 7 26.78 -33.26 4.57
C ALA A 7 26.82 -32.09 3.57
N ALA A 8 25.84 -32.02 2.67
CA ALA A 8 25.66 -30.87 1.79
C ALA A 8 25.08 -29.71 2.61
N VAL A 9 25.81 -28.61 2.68
CA VAL A 9 25.36 -27.33 3.24
C VAL A 9 24.34 -26.74 2.29
N ALA A 10 23.08 -26.68 2.70
CA ALA A 10 22.05 -25.90 2.02
C ALA A 10 22.22 -24.42 2.42
N LEU A 11 22.85 -23.64 1.55
CA LEU A 11 22.87 -22.18 1.70
C LEU A 11 21.50 -21.64 1.26
N ALA A 12 20.66 -21.29 2.23
CA ALA A 12 19.44 -20.55 2.00
C ALA A 12 19.82 -19.12 1.56
N LEU A 13 19.63 -18.78 0.29
CA LEU A 13 19.64 -17.40 -0.16
C LEU A 13 18.20 -17.00 -0.53
N ALA A 14 17.57 -16.29 0.39
CA ALA A 14 16.28 -15.65 0.19
C ALA A 14 16.44 -14.45 -0.75
N ALA A 15 15.81 -14.50 -1.91
CA ALA A 15 15.45 -13.32 -2.69
C ALA A 15 13.93 -13.34 -2.83
N ILE A 16 13.25 -12.83 -1.81
CA ILE A 16 11.79 -12.72 -1.78
C ILE A 16 11.41 -11.43 -2.50
N GLY A 17 11.37 -11.48 -3.83
CA GLY A 17 10.76 -10.44 -4.65
C GLY A 17 9.29 -10.77 -4.89
N SER A 18 8.45 -10.77 -3.85
CA SER A 18 7.01 -10.89 -4.01
C SER A 18 6.36 -9.51 -3.95
N SER A 19 6.05 -8.94 -5.12
CA SER A 19 5.13 -7.80 -5.20
C SER A 19 3.75 -8.34 -4.83
N ASN A 20 3.17 -8.00 -3.67
CA ASN A 20 1.86 -8.53 -3.28
C ASN A 20 0.74 -7.70 -3.92
N ALA A 21 -0.46 -8.28 -4.04
CA ALA A 21 -1.67 -7.54 -4.34
C ALA A 21 -1.86 -6.41 -3.33
N ALA A 22 -2.50 -5.31 -3.75
CA ALA A 22 -2.65 -4.17 -2.86
C ALA A 22 -3.37 -4.58 -1.56
N VAL A 23 -2.74 -4.35 -0.42
CA VAL A 23 -3.32 -4.56 0.91
C VAL A 23 -3.74 -3.20 1.44
N ILE A 24 -5.05 -3.06 1.71
CA ILE A 24 -5.64 -1.79 2.10
C ILE A 24 -6.05 -1.89 3.56
N THR A 25 -5.21 -1.38 4.45
CA THR A 25 -5.53 -1.28 5.88
C THR A 25 -6.26 0.03 6.13
N PHE A 26 -7.49 -0.06 6.61
CA PHE A 26 -8.30 1.09 7.00
C PHE A 26 -8.47 1.10 8.50
N GLN A 27 -8.03 2.18 9.13
CA GLN A 27 -8.07 2.38 10.57
C GLN A 27 -8.78 3.68 10.91
N THR A 28 -9.57 3.64 11.97
CA THR A 28 -10.23 4.82 12.51
C THR A 28 -10.04 4.89 14.02
N GLY A 29 -9.89 6.11 14.53
CA GLY A 29 -9.84 6.40 15.96
C GLY A 29 -10.67 7.64 16.27
N SER A 30 -10.79 8.00 17.55
CA SER A 30 -11.45 9.24 17.94
C SER A 30 -10.44 10.36 18.15
N SER A 31 -10.69 11.55 17.59
CA SER A 31 -9.86 12.73 17.80
C SER A 31 -10.66 14.03 17.63
N GLY A 32 -10.67 14.84 18.68
CA GLY A 32 -11.20 16.22 18.68
C GLY A 32 -10.18 17.27 18.18
N ALA A 33 -9.01 16.84 17.69
CA ALA A 33 -7.96 17.75 17.27
C ALA A 33 -8.39 18.56 16.03
N GLY A 34 -8.00 19.85 15.99
CA GLY A 34 -8.21 20.75 14.85
C GLY A 34 -7.32 20.45 13.65
N ALA A 35 -7.28 21.37 12.69
CA ALA A 35 -6.30 21.32 11.61
C ALA A 35 -4.87 21.41 12.14
N GLN A 36 -3.95 20.70 11.49
CA GLN A 36 -2.55 20.59 11.91
C GLN A 36 -1.64 21.42 11.01
N ALA A 37 -0.50 21.85 11.55
CA ALA A 37 0.41 22.75 10.85
C ALA A 37 1.27 22.06 9.78
N SER A 38 1.49 20.74 9.90
CA SER A 38 2.33 19.99 8.97
C SER A 38 1.82 18.56 8.76
N ALA A 39 2.33 17.92 7.70
CA ALA A 39 2.05 16.51 7.42
C ALA A 39 2.50 15.59 8.57
N LEU A 40 3.61 15.92 9.22
CA LEU A 40 4.15 15.15 10.34
C LEU A 40 3.26 15.28 11.59
N ASP A 41 2.67 16.44 11.81
CA ASP A 41 1.72 16.67 12.91
C ASP A 41 0.42 15.89 12.67
N TYR A 42 -0.11 15.90 11.43
CA TYR A 42 -1.24 15.04 11.05
C TYR A 42 -0.94 13.57 11.32
N ARG A 43 0.21 13.08 10.87
CA ARG A 43 0.65 11.70 11.13
C ARG A 43 0.69 11.41 12.63
N SER A 44 1.35 12.27 13.42
CA SER A 44 1.51 12.05 14.86
C SER A 44 0.17 12.00 15.60
N VAL A 45 -0.73 12.94 15.31
CA VAL A 45 -2.05 13.00 15.97
C VAL A 45 -2.90 11.80 15.60
N VAL A 46 -2.95 11.45 14.31
CA VAL A 46 -3.76 10.32 13.85
C VAL A 46 -3.19 8.99 14.32
N ASP A 47 -1.87 8.78 14.23
CA ASP A 47 -1.23 7.54 14.71
C ASP A 47 -1.53 7.31 16.19
N ALA A 48 -1.50 8.36 17.02
CA ALA A 48 -1.88 8.25 18.43
C ALA A 48 -3.36 7.88 18.61
N ALA A 49 -4.26 8.47 17.82
CA ALA A 49 -5.70 8.24 17.92
C ALA A 49 -6.12 6.82 17.52
N VAL A 50 -5.43 6.19 16.56
CA VAL A 50 -5.80 4.86 16.03
C VAL A 50 -5.31 3.68 16.87
N VAL A 51 -4.38 3.86 17.84
CA VAL A 51 -3.84 2.77 18.68
C VAL A 51 -4.93 2.00 19.45
N GLY A 52 -6.01 2.67 19.84
CA GLY A 52 -7.17 2.06 20.50
C GLY A 52 -8.44 2.02 19.64
N GLY A 53 -8.28 2.26 18.34
CA GLY A 53 -9.37 2.43 17.39
C GLY A 53 -9.81 1.13 16.71
N HIS A 54 -10.53 1.28 15.61
CA HIS A 54 -10.93 0.17 14.75
C HIS A 54 -9.95 -0.02 13.61
N THR A 55 -9.83 -1.25 13.12
CA THR A 55 -8.97 -1.62 12.00
C THR A 55 -9.60 -2.73 11.20
N THR A 56 -9.48 -2.66 9.88
CA THR A 56 -9.84 -3.77 8.98
C THR A 56 -9.00 -3.72 7.71
N ILE A 57 -9.04 -4.82 6.95
CA ILE A 57 -8.53 -4.85 5.57
C ILE A 57 -9.70 -4.72 4.62
N LEU A 58 -9.62 -3.74 3.71
CA LEU A 58 -10.66 -3.52 2.70
C LEU A 58 -10.38 -4.34 1.44
N SER A 59 -11.44 -4.86 0.84
CA SER A 59 -11.38 -5.46 -0.49
C SER A 59 -11.35 -4.41 -1.60
N SER A 60 -11.91 -3.22 -1.36
CA SER A 60 -11.96 -2.07 -2.25
C SER A 60 -11.99 -0.77 -1.44
N TYR A 61 -11.23 0.24 -1.88
CA TYR A 61 -11.29 1.59 -1.34
C TYR A 61 -12.19 2.46 -2.22
N ASP A 62 -13.48 2.15 -2.20
CA ASP A 62 -14.50 2.88 -2.95
C ASP A 62 -15.72 3.16 -2.07
N ASN A 63 -16.00 4.45 -1.85
CA ASN A 63 -17.08 4.94 -1.00
C ASN A 63 -17.04 4.35 0.43
N VAL A 64 -15.89 4.48 1.09
CA VAL A 64 -15.61 3.90 2.40
C VAL A 64 -15.72 4.96 3.48
N SER A 65 -16.38 4.63 4.59
CA SER A 65 -16.48 5.52 5.77
C SER A 65 -16.34 4.74 7.07
N ASN A 66 -16.12 5.43 8.18
CA ASN A 66 -16.04 4.82 9.50
C ASN A 66 -17.34 4.07 9.87
N ASN A 67 -18.49 4.71 9.69
CA ASN A 67 -19.79 4.16 10.02
C ASN A 67 -20.16 2.99 9.10
N SER A 68 -19.91 3.09 7.79
CA SER A 68 -20.21 2.00 6.86
C SER A 68 -19.37 0.75 7.09
N VAL A 69 -18.12 0.91 7.54
CA VAL A 69 -17.19 -0.21 7.78
C VAL A 69 -17.32 -0.77 9.21
N PHE A 70 -17.45 0.08 10.21
CA PHE A 70 -17.36 -0.31 11.63
C PHE A 70 -18.68 -0.13 12.41
N GLY A 71 -19.67 0.57 11.85
CA GLY A 71 -20.94 0.86 12.53
C GLY A 71 -20.81 1.82 13.71
N THR A 72 -19.77 2.67 13.74
CA THR A 72 -19.48 3.58 14.86
C THR A 72 -19.78 5.04 14.53
N GLY A 73 -19.45 5.97 15.44
CA GLY A 73 -19.85 7.39 15.34
C GLY A 73 -19.40 8.09 14.06
N ASN A 74 -19.98 9.26 13.78
CA ASN A 74 -19.75 10.03 12.55
C ASN A 74 -19.08 11.39 12.81
N SER A 75 -18.45 11.58 13.96
CA SER A 75 -17.84 12.84 14.38
C SER A 75 -16.57 12.59 15.18
N ASP A 76 -15.67 13.59 15.17
CA ASP A 76 -14.37 13.54 15.82
C ASP A 76 -13.59 12.26 15.49
N ILE A 77 -13.36 12.04 14.19
CA ILE A 77 -12.72 10.83 13.66
C ILE A 77 -11.31 11.14 13.18
N ALA A 78 -10.36 10.29 13.55
CA ALA A 78 -9.04 10.22 12.93
C ALA A 78 -9.01 9.05 11.95
N PHE A 79 -8.72 9.31 10.68
CA PHE A 79 -8.60 8.31 9.63
C PHE A 79 -7.15 8.02 9.31
N LYS A 80 -6.78 6.74 9.30
CA LYS A 80 -5.51 6.27 8.76
C LYS A 80 -5.77 5.17 7.75
N SER A 81 -5.34 5.42 6.53
CA SER A 81 -5.43 4.48 5.43
C SER A 81 -4.03 4.14 4.96
N THR A 82 -3.65 2.88 5.04
CA THR A 82 -2.35 2.38 4.58
C THR A 82 -2.58 1.42 3.42
N ILE A 83 -2.05 1.76 2.26
CA ILE A 83 -2.16 0.97 1.04
C ILE A 83 -0.77 0.50 0.69
N ASP A 84 -0.50 -0.78 0.92
CA ASP A 84 0.74 -1.44 0.52
C ASP A 84 0.54 -2.08 -0.84
N PHE A 85 1.35 -1.74 -1.83
CA PHE A 85 1.24 -2.25 -3.19
C PHE A 85 2.60 -2.53 -3.81
N GLY A 86 2.62 -3.42 -4.80
CA GLY A 86 3.83 -3.81 -5.48
C GLY A 86 3.82 -3.43 -6.96
N LEU A 87 4.99 -3.06 -7.49
CA LEU A 87 5.21 -2.75 -8.90
C LEU A 87 6.22 -3.74 -9.50
N SER A 88 5.85 -4.38 -10.61
CA SER A 88 6.76 -5.30 -11.33
C SER A 88 7.84 -4.57 -12.12
N ALA A 89 7.59 -3.33 -12.52
CA ALA A 89 8.53 -2.49 -13.23
C ALA A 89 8.45 -1.06 -12.70
N ALA A 90 9.55 -0.33 -12.84
CA ALA A 90 9.56 1.10 -12.56
C ALA A 90 8.59 1.82 -13.52
N GLY A 91 7.94 2.87 -13.03
CA GLY A 91 6.94 3.60 -13.80
C GLY A 91 6.57 4.93 -13.17
N THR A 92 5.77 5.70 -13.90
CA THR A 92 5.18 6.93 -13.38
C THR A 92 3.76 6.64 -12.92
N TYR A 93 3.40 7.03 -11.72
CA TYR A 93 2.08 6.81 -11.13
C TYR A 93 1.51 8.12 -10.61
N SER A 94 0.19 8.28 -10.75
CA SER A 94 -0.55 9.35 -10.11
C SER A 94 -1.54 8.75 -9.12
N PHE A 95 -1.74 9.42 -8.00
CA PHE A 95 -2.68 9.03 -6.95
C PHE A 95 -3.65 10.17 -6.70
N ARG A 96 -4.89 9.82 -6.36
CA ARG A 96 -5.86 10.78 -5.85
C ARG A 96 -6.66 10.18 -4.72
N ALA A 97 -6.96 11.00 -3.71
CA ALA A 97 -7.78 10.60 -2.58
C ALA A 97 -8.91 11.62 -2.43
N GLY A 98 -10.13 11.17 -2.67
CA GLY A 98 -11.35 11.92 -2.40
C GLY A 98 -11.74 11.65 -0.95
N VAL A 99 -11.79 12.70 -0.14
CA VAL A 99 -11.88 12.58 1.32
C VAL A 99 -13.01 13.43 1.87
N ASP A 100 -13.39 13.10 3.11
CA ASP A 100 -14.24 13.93 3.96
C ASP A 100 -13.47 14.18 5.26
N PHE A 101 -12.55 15.15 5.19
CA PHE A 101 -11.66 15.55 6.29
C PHE A 101 -11.91 17.02 6.58
N GLY A 102 -12.94 17.30 7.38
CA GLY A 102 -13.34 18.64 7.79
C GLY A 102 -12.29 19.39 8.63
N ARG A 103 -11.21 18.69 9.03
CA ARG A 103 -10.05 19.28 9.70
C ARG A 103 -8.74 18.98 8.97
N GLY A 104 -8.82 18.64 7.69
CA GLY A 104 -7.68 18.42 6.81
C GLY A 104 -6.95 17.10 7.03
N GLY A 105 -5.84 16.94 6.31
CA GLY A 105 -5.06 15.71 6.31
C GLY A 105 -3.73 15.82 5.57
N ALA A 106 -3.06 14.69 5.45
CA ALA A 106 -1.79 14.55 4.75
C ALA A 106 -1.65 13.20 4.07
N VAL A 107 -0.84 13.16 3.01
CA VAL A 107 -0.52 11.95 2.26
C VAL A 107 0.98 11.74 2.27
N PHE A 108 1.39 10.50 2.51
CA PHE A 108 2.76 10.04 2.48
C PHE A 108 2.91 8.93 1.44
N LEU A 109 4.03 8.96 0.72
CA LEU A 109 4.46 7.92 -0.20
C LEU A 109 5.84 7.45 0.25
N ASP A 110 5.96 6.17 0.58
CA ASP A 110 7.18 5.55 1.13
C ASP A 110 7.74 6.31 2.34
N GLY A 111 6.82 6.78 3.20
CA GLY A 111 7.15 7.53 4.41
C GLY A 111 7.53 9.01 4.19
N GLN A 112 7.58 9.48 2.95
CA GLN A 112 7.82 10.89 2.61
C GLN A 112 6.51 11.64 2.38
N ALA A 113 6.37 12.84 2.95
CA ALA A 113 5.17 13.65 2.76
C ALA A 113 5.09 14.14 1.30
N VAL A 114 3.98 13.84 0.63
CA VAL A 114 3.71 14.24 -0.76
C VAL A 114 2.53 15.20 -0.89
N ALA A 115 1.68 15.29 0.13
CA ALA A 115 0.63 16.30 0.20
C ALA A 115 0.25 16.61 1.65
N VAL A 116 -0.20 17.84 1.90
CA VAL A 116 -0.83 18.28 3.15
C VAL A 116 -1.88 19.33 2.81
N ASN A 117 -3.01 19.29 3.51
CA ASN A 117 -4.07 20.28 3.38
C ASN A 117 -4.71 20.47 4.76
N GLY A 118 -4.69 21.70 5.27
CA GLY A 118 -5.27 22.06 6.56
C GLY A 118 -6.70 22.61 6.50
N ASN A 119 -7.29 22.68 5.31
CA ASN A 119 -8.65 23.18 5.12
C ASN A 119 -9.70 22.10 5.43
N ASP A 120 -10.95 22.54 5.52
CA ASP A 120 -12.12 21.67 5.45
C ASP A 120 -12.20 21.03 4.05
N MET A 121 -12.05 19.70 3.99
CA MET A 121 -12.01 18.93 2.74
C MET A 121 -13.24 18.05 2.61
N TRP A 122 -14.09 18.34 1.62
CA TRP A 122 -15.20 17.48 1.22
C TRP A 122 -15.24 17.32 -0.30
N TRP A 123 -14.94 16.12 -0.80
CA TRP A 123 -14.90 15.86 -2.25
C TRP A 123 -16.28 15.69 -2.88
N ASN A 124 -17.30 15.31 -2.12
CA ASN A 124 -18.64 15.03 -2.62
C ASN A 124 -18.65 14.14 -3.90
N PHE A 125 -17.85 13.07 -3.89
CA PHE A 125 -17.71 12.16 -5.04
C PHE A 125 -17.17 12.80 -6.33
N ASN A 126 -16.52 13.96 -6.23
CA ASN A 126 -16.00 14.72 -7.36
C ASN A 126 -14.55 15.16 -7.11
N TYR A 127 -13.63 14.65 -7.95
CA TYR A 127 -12.21 15.02 -7.90
C TYR A 127 -11.90 16.41 -8.48
N ASN A 128 -12.85 17.08 -9.12
CA ASN A 128 -12.70 18.44 -9.65
C ASN A 128 -13.12 19.52 -8.65
N THR A 129 -13.05 19.21 -7.36
CA THR A 129 -13.29 20.18 -6.28
C THR A 129 -12.00 20.92 -5.94
N SER A 130 -12.10 22.20 -5.56
CA SER A 130 -10.91 23.00 -5.26
C SER A 130 -10.14 22.52 -4.03
N ASN A 131 -10.82 21.90 -3.05
CA ASN A 131 -10.22 21.53 -1.76
C ASN A 131 -10.63 20.14 -1.25
N GLY A 132 -11.45 19.37 -1.99
CA GLY A 132 -12.00 18.11 -1.47
C GLY A 132 -11.11 16.89 -1.64
N ALA A 133 -10.06 16.97 -2.46
CA ALA A 133 -9.22 15.82 -2.78
C ALA A 133 -7.73 16.14 -2.70
N PHE A 134 -6.94 15.12 -2.37
CA PHE A 134 -5.51 15.13 -2.62
C PHE A 134 -5.25 14.66 -4.05
N LEU A 135 -4.42 15.40 -4.79
CA LEU A 135 -3.97 15.06 -6.15
C LEU A 135 -2.44 14.97 -6.14
N ILE A 136 -1.91 13.76 -6.31
CA ILE A 136 -0.47 13.48 -6.30
C ILE A 136 -0.11 12.98 -7.70
N ASN A 137 0.45 13.85 -8.53
CA ASN A 137 0.65 13.56 -9.94
C ASN A 137 2.08 13.13 -10.24
N ASN A 138 2.21 12.25 -11.24
CA ASN A 138 3.46 11.93 -11.93
C ASN A 138 4.63 11.53 -11.01
N GLN A 139 4.37 10.71 -10.00
CA GLN A 139 5.40 10.15 -9.12
C GLN A 139 6.18 9.06 -9.85
N ALA A 140 7.50 9.22 -9.94
CA ALA A 140 8.38 8.18 -10.45
C ALA A 140 8.64 7.14 -9.36
N LEU A 141 8.18 5.91 -9.58
CA LEU A 141 8.34 4.78 -8.68
C LEU A 141 9.23 3.72 -9.30
N SER A 142 10.12 3.14 -8.49
CA SER A 142 10.91 1.99 -8.90
C SER A 142 10.07 0.72 -8.98
N ALA A 143 10.62 -0.35 -9.56
CA ALA A 143 10.07 -1.67 -9.30
C ALA A 143 10.25 -2.01 -7.81
N GLY A 144 9.29 -2.70 -7.21
CA GLY A 144 9.33 -3.07 -5.79
C GLY A 144 8.04 -2.72 -5.03
N ASN A 145 8.13 -2.79 -3.70
CA ASN A 145 7.00 -2.52 -2.83
C ASN A 145 6.99 -1.04 -2.42
N HIS A 146 5.79 -0.48 -2.39
CA HIS A 146 5.53 0.90 -2.03
C HIS A 146 4.38 0.97 -1.04
N THR A 147 4.37 2.04 -0.24
CA THR A 147 3.32 2.30 0.73
C THR A 147 2.78 3.71 0.54
N LEU A 148 1.48 3.81 0.26
CA LEU A 148 0.75 5.08 0.30
C LEU A 148 -0.02 5.16 1.63
N THR A 149 0.25 6.18 2.43
CA THR A 149 -0.46 6.40 3.70
C THR A 149 -1.20 7.73 3.67
N ILE A 150 -2.49 7.70 3.99
CA ILE A 150 -3.34 8.88 4.09
C ILE A 150 -3.75 9.04 5.55
N TYR A 151 -3.55 10.23 6.08
CA TYR A 151 -3.93 10.65 7.41
C TYR A 151 -4.97 11.77 7.29
N GLY A 152 -6.06 11.69 8.04
CA GLY A 152 -7.12 12.69 8.03
C GLY A 152 -7.76 12.88 9.39
N LEU A 153 -8.24 14.10 9.62
CA LEU A 153 -9.04 14.44 10.79
C LEU A 153 -10.38 14.98 10.31
N GLU A 154 -11.43 14.45 10.91
CA GLU A 154 -12.80 14.73 10.52
C GLU A 154 -13.58 15.23 11.73
N GLY A 155 -14.19 16.40 11.58
CA GLY A 155 -15.01 17.00 12.63
C GLY A 155 -16.41 16.41 12.66
N CYS A 156 -17.03 16.25 11.49
CA CYS A 156 -18.34 15.64 11.38
C CYS A 156 -18.72 15.26 9.95
N CYS A 157 -19.50 14.18 9.94
CA CYS A 157 -20.44 13.64 8.95
C CYS A 157 -20.00 12.31 8.36
N ASP A 158 -18.71 11.97 8.41
CA ASP A 158 -18.20 10.65 8.00
C ASP A 158 -18.63 10.28 6.57
N GLY A 159 -18.44 11.22 5.65
CA GLY A 159 -18.69 11.00 4.24
C GLY A 159 -17.81 9.90 3.66
N GLY A 160 -18.33 9.25 2.62
CA GLY A 160 -17.61 8.20 1.91
C GLY A 160 -16.34 8.73 1.27
N GLN A 161 -15.26 7.97 1.39
CA GLN A 161 -13.93 8.29 0.87
C GLN A 161 -13.54 7.30 -0.24
N GLN A 162 -12.66 7.71 -1.13
CA GLN A 162 -12.14 6.86 -2.20
C GLN A 162 -10.67 7.18 -2.45
N VAL A 163 -9.85 6.16 -2.69
CA VAL A 163 -8.47 6.34 -3.12
C VAL A 163 -8.26 5.62 -4.44
N GLN A 164 -7.70 6.34 -5.41
CA GLN A 164 -7.46 5.85 -6.75
C GLN A 164 -6.02 6.06 -7.17
N TYR A 165 -5.60 5.26 -8.15
CA TYR A 165 -4.32 5.40 -8.82
C TYR A 165 -4.50 5.34 -10.34
N ALA A 166 -3.50 5.86 -11.06
CA ALA A 166 -3.35 5.71 -12.50
C ALA A 166 -1.88 5.44 -12.83
N ALA A 167 -1.63 4.45 -13.68
CA ALA A 167 -0.30 4.22 -14.24
C ALA A 167 -0.11 5.14 -15.47
N ALA A 168 0.92 5.97 -15.44
CA ALA A 168 1.25 6.97 -16.45
C ALA A 168 0.03 7.84 -16.82
N ASN A 169 -0.36 7.85 -18.11
CA ASN A 169 -1.54 8.56 -18.62
C ASN A 169 -2.79 7.67 -18.68
N GLY A 170 -2.81 6.58 -17.92
CA GLY A 170 -3.97 5.70 -17.81
C GLY A 170 -5.14 6.34 -17.09
N ASN A 171 -6.27 5.64 -17.10
CA ASN A 171 -7.45 6.05 -16.34
C ASN A 171 -7.25 5.77 -14.85
N PHE A 172 -7.78 6.67 -14.02
CA PHE A 172 -7.85 6.43 -12.58
C PHE A 172 -8.81 5.29 -12.27
N GLN A 173 -8.37 4.42 -11.35
CA GLN A 173 -9.16 3.32 -10.82
C GLN A 173 -8.94 3.20 -9.31
N SER A 174 -9.97 2.76 -8.59
CA SER A 174 -9.90 2.59 -7.14
C SER A 174 -8.95 1.47 -6.75
N PHE A 175 -8.24 1.68 -5.64
CA PHE A 175 -7.46 0.60 -5.05
C PHE A 175 -8.41 -0.52 -4.60
N SER A 176 -8.03 -1.75 -4.90
CA SER A 176 -8.70 -2.96 -4.45
C SER A 176 -7.69 -4.08 -4.24
N ALA A 177 -8.11 -5.15 -3.57
CA ALA A 177 -7.31 -6.35 -3.37
C ALA A 177 -6.86 -7.06 -4.67
N ASN A 178 -7.33 -6.60 -5.85
CA ASN A 178 -6.96 -7.13 -7.16
C ASN A 178 -6.13 -6.16 -8.00
N THR A 179 -5.93 -4.93 -7.55
CA THR A 179 -5.14 -3.92 -8.28
C THR A 179 -3.67 -3.99 -7.91
N LEU A 180 -2.79 -3.68 -8.88
CA LEU A 180 -1.33 -3.74 -8.71
C LEU A 180 -0.85 -5.11 -8.17
N ALA A 181 -1.55 -6.18 -8.56
CA ALA A 181 -1.27 -7.54 -8.15
C ALA A 181 -0.06 -8.15 -8.88
N PRO A 182 0.65 -9.11 -8.24
CA PRO A 182 1.85 -9.73 -8.77
C PRO A 182 1.66 -10.29 -10.17
N VAL A 183 2.67 -10.07 -11.01
CA VAL A 183 2.94 -10.93 -12.16
C VAL A 183 3.54 -12.22 -11.59
N PRO A 184 2.91 -13.40 -11.73
CA PRO A 184 3.59 -14.65 -11.48
C PRO A 184 4.67 -14.77 -12.55
N GLU A 185 5.95 -14.59 -12.22
CA GLU A 185 6.98 -14.76 -13.25
C GLU A 185 7.24 -16.26 -13.48
N PRO A 186 6.89 -16.82 -14.66
CA PRO A 186 7.18 -18.22 -14.96
C PRO A 186 8.69 -18.47 -15.17
N GLU A 187 9.48 -17.42 -15.38
CA GLU A 187 10.87 -17.55 -15.83
C GLU A 187 11.87 -17.73 -14.69
N THR A 188 11.66 -17.13 -13.52
CA THR A 188 12.56 -17.38 -12.37
C THR A 188 12.52 -18.85 -11.94
N TYR A 189 11.33 -19.46 -11.94
CA TYR A 189 11.19 -20.90 -11.69
C TYR A 189 11.77 -21.73 -12.83
N ALA A 190 11.53 -21.37 -14.10
CA ALA A 190 12.09 -22.09 -15.23
C ALA A 190 13.62 -22.02 -15.30
N MET A 191 14.22 -20.89 -14.94
CA MET A 191 15.67 -20.69 -14.92
C MET A 191 16.31 -21.35 -13.68
N LEU A 192 15.64 -21.33 -12.53
CA LEU A 192 16.09 -22.07 -11.34
C LEU A 192 16.02 -23.59 -11.59
N LEU A 193 14.88 -24.09 -12.06
CA LEU A 193 14.70 -25.51 -12.39
C LEU A 193 15.60 -25.93 -13.55
N GLY A 194 15.77 -25.07 -14.56
CA GLY A 194 16.72 -25.27 -15.65
C GLY A 194 18.16 -25.34 -15.15
N GLY A 195 18.57 -24.45 -14.25
CA GLY A 195 19.87 -24.47 -13.59
C GLY A 195 20.09 -25.74 -12.76
N LEU A 196 19.09 -26.14 -11.97
CA LEU A 196 19.14 -27.38 -11.18
C LEU A 196 19.18 -28.64 -12.05
N ALA A 197 18.46 -28.66 -13.18
CA ALA A 197 18.50 -29.76 -14.13
C ALA A 197 19.88 -29.90 -14.78
N LEU A 198 20.53 -28.79 -15.14
CA LEU A 198 21.90 -28.79 -15.67
C LEU A 198 22.92 -29.30 -14.64
N VAL A 199 22.85 -28.81 -13.40
CA VAL A 199 23.73 -29.25 -12.31
C VAL A 199 23.53 -30.74 -11.99
N GLY A 200 22.27 -31.18 -11.90
CA GLY A 200 21.93 -32.60 -11.68
C GLY A 200 22.40 -33.51 -12.81
N GLY A 201 22.22 -33.09 -14.07
CA GLY A 201 22.71 -33.81 -15.24
C GLY A 201 24.24 -33.93 -15.28
N TYR A 202 24.94 -32.85 -14.92
CA TYR A 202 26.40 -32.84 -14.84
C TYR A 202 26.94 -33.75 -13.72
N ALA A 203 26.33 -33.71 -12.53
CA ALA A 203 26.70 -34.57 -11.41
C ALA A 203 26.52 -36.06 -11.74
N ARG A 204 25.39 -36.44 -12.38
CA ARG A 204 25.13 -37.81 -12.82
C ARG A 204 26.16 -38.31 -13.83
N ARG A 205 26.59 -37.46 -14.77
CA ARG A 205 27.60 -37.82 -15.77
C ARG A 205 28.97 -38.11 -15.17
N ARG A 206 29.33 -37.45 -14.06
CA ARG A 206 30.60 -37.70 -13.35
C ARG A 206 30.60 -39.04 -12.62
N ASN A 207 29.49 -39.40 -11.98
CA ASN A 207 29.37 -40.70 -11.28
C ASN A 207 29.39 -41.90 -12.22
N ASN A 208 28.93 -41.76 -13.46
CA ASN A 208 28.95 -42.86 -14.44
C ASN A 208 30.32 -43.06 -15.13
N LYS A 209 31.31 -42.22 -14.84
CA LYS A 209 32.68 -42.29 -15.40
C LYS A 209 33.75 -42.67 -14.36
N ALA A 210 33.34 -42.95 -13.12
CA ALA A 210 34.17 -43.51 -12.05
C ALA A 210 33.74 -44.96 -11.81
#